data_AF-A0A384KGP7-F1
#
_entry.id   AF-A0A384KGP7-F1
#
_cell.length_a   1.000
_cell.length_b   1.000
_cell.length_c   1.000
_cell.angle_alpha   90.00
_cell.angle_beta   90.00
_cell.angle_gamma   90.00
#
_symmetry.space_group_name_H-M   'P 1'
#
loop_
_entity.id
_entity.type
_entity.pdbx_description
1 polymer ?
#
loop_
_entity_poly.entity_id
_entity_poly.type
_entity_poly.pdbx_seq_one_letter_code
_entity_poly.pdbx_strand_id
1 'polypeptide(L)'
;MELSGTIDSSVYEGLKDVLQRHPAVTSVSYEPDSIVKKFIQAELDPNRVVPATGPEPPTLDVEWRFVGDEPQFRIHYADPNTGFNCGWHRDGDHPELGAVHFQYQYFTKRPRLAVSEA
;
A
#
# COMPACT_ATOMS: atom_id res chain seq x y z
N MET A 1 4.84 11.07 -0.27
CA MET A 1 5.46 11.66 -1.49
C MET A 1 5.29 10.66 -2.62
N GLU A 2 4.94 11.07 -3.84
CA GLU A 2 4.87 10.15 -4.99
C GLU A 2 6.30 9.80 -5.46
N LEU A 3 6.51 8.59 -5.99
CA LEU A 3 7.81 8.20 -6.53
C LEU A 3 8.12 8.99 -7.82
N SER A 4 9.40 9.36 -7.98
CA SER A 4 9.90 9.95 -9.21
C SER A 4 10.12 8.89 -10.30
N GLY A 5 10.02 9.28 -11.57
CA GLY A 5 10.31 8.42 -12.72
C GLY A 5 9.11 8.21 -13.64
N THR A 6 9.26 7.30 -14.60
CA THR A 6 8.23 6.99 -15.59
C THR A 6 7.44 5.74 -15.21
N ILE A 7 6.21 5.66 -15.73
CA ILE A 7 5.32 4.50 -15.59
C ILE A 7 5.53 3.59 -16.78
N ASP A 8 5.67 2.29 -16.53
CA ASP A 8 5.48 1.26 -17.55
C ASP A 8 4.10 0.61 -17.36
N SER A 9 3.23 0.73 -18.37
CA SER A 9 1.88 0.17 -18.30
C SER A 9 1.86 -1.35 -18.21
N SER A 10 2.83 -2.04 -18.83
CA SER A 10 2.91 -3.51 -18.81
C SER A 10 3.21 -4.04 -17.40
N VAL A 11 4.05 -3.32 -16.64
CA VAL A 11 4.33 -3.62 -15.24
C VAL A 11 3.06 -3.45 -14.40
N TYR A 12 2.31 -2.37 -14.60
CA TYR A 12 1.07 -2.12 -13.88
C TYR A 12 -0.02 -3.16 -14.19
N GLU A 13 -0.13 -3.57 -15.46
CA GLU A 13 -1.06 -4.62 -15.87
C GLU A 13 -0.70 -5.97 -15.24
N GLY A 14 0.59 -6.33 -15.22
CA GLY A 14 1.08 -7.54 -14.57
C GLY A 14 0.88 -7.54 -13.05
N LEU A 15 1.21 -6.42 -12.38
CA LEU A 15 0.99 -6.25 -10.94
C LEU A 15 -0.49 -6.36 -10.58
N LYS A 16 -1.36 -5.72 -11.38
CA LYS A 16 -2.81 -5.80 -11.19
C LYS A 16 -3.31 -7.24 -11.34
N ASP A 17 -2.87 -7.97 -12.37
CA ASP A 17 -3.24 -9.38 -12.57
C ASP A 17 -2.79 -10.26 -11.38
N VAL A 18 -1.58 -10.07 -10.88
CA VAL A 18 -1.08 -10.79 -9.69
C VAL A 18 -1.96 -10.54 -8.47
N LEU A 19 -2.30 -9.27 -8.20
CA LEU A 19 -3.14 -8.91 -7.06
C LEU A 19 -4.55 -9.47 -7.21
N GLN A 20 -5.16 -9.38 -8.40
CA GLN A 20 -6.51 -9.89 -8.66
C GLN A 20 -6.64 -11.41 -8.47
N ARG A 21 -5.56 -12.15 -8.65
CA ARG A 21 -5.54 -13.61 -8.45
C ARG A 21 -5.27 -14.02 -7.00
N HIS A 22 -4.87 -13.10 -6.12
CA HIS A 22 -4.53 -13.44 -4.75
C HIS A 22 -5.80 -13.66 -3.92
N PRO A 23 -5.95 -14.81 -3.20
CA PRO A 23 -7.17 -15.10 -2.45
C PRO A 23 -7.53 -14.06 -1.38
N ALA A 24 -6.55 -13.38 -0.78
CA ALA A 24 -6.86 -12.36 0.22
C ALA A 24 -7.42 -11.06 -0.35
N VAL A 25 -7.32 -10.84 -1.67
CA VAL A 25 -7.70 -9.59 -2.32
C VAL A 25 -9.19 -9.63 -2.69
N THR A 26 -9.92 -8.58 -2.33
CA THR A 26 -11.35 -8.41 -2.64
C THR A 26 -11.60 -7.48 -3.81
N SER A 27 -10.75 -6.46 -3.98
CA SER A 27 -10.84 -5.49 -5.07
C SER A 27 -9.44 -4.99 -5.46
N VAL A 28 -9.28 -4.55 -6.71
CA VAL A 28 -8.04 -3.91 -7.20
C VAL A 28 -8.39 -2.78 -8.16
N SER A 29 -7.97 -1.56 -7.84
CA SER A 29 -8.17 -0.34 -8.63
C SER A 29 -6.84 0.31 -9.03
N TYR A 30 -6.91 1.17 -10.04
CA TYR A 30 -5.86 2.16 -10.31
C TYR A 30 -6.27 3.47 -9.67
N GLU A 31 -5.35 4.12 -8.98
CA GLU A 31 -5.59 5.38 -8.28
C GLU A 31 -4.79 6.54 -8.92
N PRO A 32 -5.35 7.76 -9.01
CA PRO A 32 -6.73 8.12 -8.63
C PRO A 32 -7.79 7.54 -9.58
N ASP A 33 -7.38 7.12 -10.79
CA ASP A 33 -8.27 6.48 -11.75
C ASP A 33 -7.47 5.65 -12.78
N SER A 34 -8.21 4.92 -13.62
CA SER A 34 -7.67 4.05 -14.68
C SER A 34 -7.01 4.77 -15.86
N ILE A 35 -7.15 6.08 -15.97
CA ILE A 35 -6.54 6.91 -17.01
C ILE A 35 -5.17 7.39 -16.52
N VAL A 36 -5.08 7.91 -15.29
CA VAL A 36 -3.84 8.45 -14.72
C VAL A 36 -2.93 7.33 -14.20
N LYS A 37 -3.49 6.24 -13.64
CA LYS A 37 -2.77 5.05 -13.16
C LYS A 37 -1.51 5.35 -12.32
N LYS A 38 -1.60 6.21 -11.32
CA LYS A 38 -0.44 6.57 -10.49
C LYS A 38 0.02 5.40 -9.64
N PHE A 39 -0.89 4.73 -8.96
CA PHE A 39 -0.60 3.54 -8.16
C PHE A 39 -1.75 2.54 -8.26
N ILE A 40 -1.51 1.30 -7.84
CA ILE A 40 -2.52 0.26 -7.74
C ILE A 40 -2.89 0.16 -6.26
N GLN A 41 -4.17 0.20 -5.94
CA GLN A 41 -4.66 -0.08 -4.61
C GLN A 41 -5.44 -1.39 -4.63
N ALA A 42 -5.09 -2.30 -3.72
CA ALA A 42 -5.85 -3.52 -3.48
C ALA A 42 -6.48 -3.49 -2.08
N GLU A 43 -7.77 -3.80 -2.00
CA GLU A 43 -8.42 -4.06 -0.71
C GLU A 43 -8.30 -5.54 -0.37
N LEU A 44 -8.15 -5.83 0.92
CA LEU A 44 -7.97 -7.17 1.47
C LEU A 44 -9.16 -7.58 2.32
N ASP A 45 -9.55 -8.86 2.26
CA ASP A 45 -10.50 -9.47 3.20
C ASP A 45 -9.82 -9.58 4.57
N PRO A 46 -10.27 -8.83 5.59
CA PRO A 46 -9.63 -8.84 6.90
C PRO A 46 -9.69 -10.21 7.59
N ASN A 47 -10.61 -11.10 7.19
CA ASN A 47 -10.68 -12.46 7.72
C ASN A 47 -9.63 -13.40 7.12
N ARG A 48 -8.99 -12.99 6.00
CA ARG A 48 -7.93 -13.75 5.34
C ARG A 48 -6.52 -13.29 5.74
N VAL A 49 -6.42 -12.16 6.46
CA VAL A 49 -5.19 -11.76 7.16
C VAL A 49 -5.05 -12.60 8.43
N VAL A 50 -3.81 -12.96 8.80
CA VAL A 50 -3.55 -13.83 9.96
C VAL A 50 -2.65 -13.12 10.97
N PRO A 51 -3.15 -12.84 12.20
CA PRO A 51 -4.52 -13.05 12.66
C PRO A 51 -5.51 -12.12 11.94
N ALA A 52 -6.80 -12.46 11.96
CA ALA A 52 -7.84 -11.61 11.38
C ALA A 52 -7.86 -10.24 12.06
N THR A 53 -7.98 -9.17 11.28
CA THR A 53 -7.61 -7.83 11.75
C THR A 53 -8.79 -6.96 12.21
N GLY A 54 -10.01 -7.21 11.73
CA GLY A 54 -11.21 -6.48 12.16
C GLY A 54 -12.27 -6.38 11.05
N PRO A 55 -13.27 -5.48 11.19
CA PRO A 55 -14.33 -5.32 10.19
C PRO A 55 -13.94 -4.50 8.96
N GLU A 56 -12.95 -3.61 9.06
CA GLU A 56 -12.55 -2.72 7.96
C GLU A 56 -11.51 -3.41 7.06
N PRO A 57 -11.59 -3.26 5.72
CA PRO A 57 -10.62 -3.85 4.81
C PRO A 57 -9.24 -3.16 4.93
N PRO A 58 -8.14 -3.91 5.15
CA PRO A 58 -6.80 -3.39 4.96
C PRO A 58 -6.54 -3.08 3.49
N THR A 59 -5.62 -2.16 3.22
CA THR A 59 -5.19 -1.83 1.86
C THR A 59 -3.76 -2.24 1.60
N LEU A 60 -3.46 -2.55 0.34
CA LEU A 60 -2.13 -2.72 -0.20
C LEU A 60 -1.95 -1.76 -1.38
N ASP A 61 -1.16 -0.71 -1.16
CA ASP A 61 -0.80 0.27 -2.18
C ASP A 61 0.51 -0.14 -2.86
N VAL A 62 0.50 -0.17 -4.19
CA VAL A 62 1.65 -0.53 -5.02
C VAL A 62 1.93 0.58 -6.03
N GLU A 63 3.07 1.24 -5.87
CA GLU A 63 3.62 2.21 -6.83
C GLU A 63 4.91 1.66 -7.43
N TRP A 64 5.05 1.74 -8.75
CA TRP A 64 6.25 1.32 -9.47
C TRP A 64 6.64 2.38 -10.50
N ARG A 65 7.93 2.75 -10.52
CA ARG A 65 8.49 3.77 -11.41
C ARG A 65 9.85 3.34 -11.92
N PHE A 66 10.30 3.97 -13.00
CA PHE A 66 11.64 3.78 -13.55
C PHE A 66 12.39 5.11 -13.67
N VAL A 67 13.63 5.13 -13.20
CA VAL A 67 14.59 6.23 -13.40
C VAL A 67 15.70 5.71 -14.29
N GLY A 68 15.57 5.92 -15.61
CA GLY A 68 16.35 5.16 -16.59
C GLY A 68 15.93 3.70 -16.56
N ASP A 69 16.88 2.78 -16.45
CA ASP A 69 16.63 1.33 -16.35
C ASP A 69 16.43 0.86 -14.90
N GLU A 70 16.58 1.75 -13.91
CA GLU A 70 16.49 1.40 -12.50
C GLU A 70 15.07 1.52 -11.95
N PRO A 71 14.46 0.44 -11.42
CA PRO A 71 13.14 0.52 -10.84
C PRO A 71 13.18 1.15 -9.45
N GLN A 72 12.19 2.00 -9.17
CA GLN A 72 11.81 2.45 -7.84
C GLN A 72 10.41 1.93 -7.53
N PHE A 73 10.16 1.52 -6.29
CA PHE A 73 8.84 1.00 -5.92
C PHE A 73 8.49 1.21 -4.46
N ARG A 74 7.19 1.20 -4.18
CA ARG A 74 6.61 1.14 -2.84
C ARG A 74 5.49 0.13 -2.84
N ILE A 75 5.59 -0.84 -1.94
CA ILE A 75 4.55 -1.84 -1.67
C ILE A 75 4.18 -1.66 -0.20
N HIS A 76 3.04 -1.05 0.07
CA HIS A 76 2.66 -0.59 1.41
C HIS A 76 1.33 -1.21 1.84
N TYR A 77 1.37 -2.03 2.89
CA TYR A 77 0.20 -2.52 3.58
C TYR A 77 -0.20 -1.55 4.70
N ALA A 78 -1.49 -1.23 4.80
CA ALA A 78 -2.06 -0.44 5.88
C ALA A 78 -3.33 -1.09 6.43
N ASP A 79 -3.38 -1.24 7.76
CA ASP A 79 -4.52 -1.84 8.45
C ASP A 79 -5.23 -0.84 9.35
N PRO A 80 -6.42 -0.37 8.97
CA PRO A 80 -7.17 0.61 9.73
C PRO A 80 -7.70 0.08 11.08
N ASN A 81 -7.74 -1.24 11.27
CA ASN A 81 -8.26 -1.86 12.49
C ASN A 81 -7.19 -1.92 13.58
N THR A 82 -5.97 -2.34 13.21
CA THR A 82 -4.85 -2.50 14.15
C THR A 82 -3.96 -1.26 14.22
N GLY A 83 -4.08 -0.36 13.23
CA GLY A 83 -3.16 0.76 13.04
C GLY A 83 -1.78 0.32 12.57
N PHE A 84 -1.59 -0.97 12.24
CA PHE A 84 -0.33 -1.51 11.76
C PHE A 84 -0.18 -1.24 10.27
N ASN A 85 0.96 -0.64 9.91
CA ASN A 85 1.35 -0.48 8.52
C ASN A 85 2.74 -1.04 8.31
N CYS A 86 3.01 -1.62 7.15
CA CYS A 86 4.34 -2.06 6.78
C CYS A 86 4.55 -2.05 5.27
N GLY A 87 5.79 -2.09 4.81
CA GLY A 87 6.04 -2.07 3.39
C GLY A 87 7.49 -2.33 2.99
N TRP A 88 7.64 -2.76 1.75
CA TRP A 88 8.92 -2.83 1.06
C TRP A 88 9.06 -1.64 0.13
N HIS A 89 10.16 -0.90 0.27
CA HIS A 89 10.44 0.26 -0.54
C HIS A 89 11.80 0.13 -1.22
N ARG A 90 11.86 0.60 -2.45
CA ARG A 90 13.08 0.93 -3.19
C ARG A 90 12.95 2.37 -3.63
N ASP A 91 13.38 3.28 -2.77
CA ASP A 91 13.26 4.72 -2.97
C ASP A 91 14.46 5.47 -2.34
N GLY A 92 14.42 6.80 -2.42
CA GLY A 92 15.48 7.67 -1.89
C GLY A 92 15.21 8.24 -0.50
N ASP A 93 14.11 7.86 0.17
CA ASP A 93 13.65 8.55 1.38
C ASP A 93 14.44 8.13 2.63
N HIS A 94 15.02 6.92 2.62
CA HIS A 94 15.79 6.34 3.72
C HIS A 94 17.11 5.71 3.25
N PRO A 95 18.06 6.52 2.74
CA PRO A 95 19.33 6.01 2.21
C PRO A 95 20.13 5.20 3.23
N GLU A 96 19.95 5.44 4.53
CA GLU A 96 20.58 4.73 5.63
C GLU A 96 20.14 3.27 5.76
N LEU A 97 18.97 2.91 5.25
CA LEU A 97 18.43 1.54 5.30
C LEU A 97 18.84 0.69 4.10
N GLY A 98 19.59 1.29 3.16
CA GLY A 98 19.98 0.67 1.89
C GLY A 98 18.94 0.87 0.79
N ALA A 99 19.33 0.48 -0.42
CA ALA A 99 18.55 0.73 -1.64
C ALA A 99 17.20 0.02 -1.65
N VAL A 100 17.07 -1.12 -0.96
CA VAL A 100 15.80 -1.84 -0.76
C VAL A 100 15.66 -2.09 0.73
N HIS A 101 14.56 -1.65 1.32
CA HIS A 101 14.37 -1.74 2.75
C HIS A 101 12.91 -2.05 3.12
N PHE A 102 12.73 -2.62 4.31
CA PHE A 102 11.43 -2.89 4.91
C PHE A 102 11.19 -1.94 6.07
N GLN A 103 9.99 -1.37 6.12
CA GLN A 103 9.55 -0.49 7.21
C GLN A 103 8.23 -0.98 7.79
N TYR A 104 8.03 -0.72 9.08
CA TYR A 104 6.75 -0.93 9.74
C TYR A 104 6.52 0.13 10.81
N GLN A 105 5.24 0.41 11.09
CA GLN A 105 4.81 1.40 12.07
C GLN A 105 3.44 1.05 12.64
N TYR A 106 3.16 1.53 13.85
CA TYR A 106 1.83 1.49 14.46
C TYR A 106 1.33 2.91 14.67
N PHE A 107 0.17 3.26 14.11
CA PHE A 107 -0.53 4.49 14.46
C PHE A 107 -1.58 4.19 15.53
N THR A 108 -1.38 4.70 16.75
CA THR A 108 -2.43 4.67 17.75
C THR A 108 -3.56 5.61 17.34
N LYS A 109 -4.76 5.08 17.02
CA LYS A 109 -5.97 5.89 17.02
C LYS A 109 -6.18 6.41 18.44
N ARG A 110 -5.90 7.69 18.71
CA ARG A 110 -6.34 8.32 19.96
C ARG A 110 -7.87 8.24 20.00
N PRO A 111 -8.50 7.69 21.05
CA PRO A 111 -9.95 7.74 21.16
C PRO A 111 -10.38 9.21 21.18
N ARG A 112 -11.35 9.56 20.33
CA ARG A 112 -12.04 10.84 20.40
C ARG A 112 -12.77 10.85 21.74
N LEU A 113 -12.24 11.56 22.74
CA LEU A 113 -12.99 11.82 23.96
C LEU A 113 -14.29 12.52 23.55
N ALA A 114 -15.41 11.81 23.68
CA ALA A 114 -16.71 12.44 23.70
C ALA A 114 -16.78 13.25 24.99
N VAL A 115 -16.60 14.56 24.88
CA VAL A 115 -16.94 15.47 25.98
C VAL A 115 -18.46 15.47 26.06
N SER A 116 -18.98 14.69 26.98
CA SER A 116 -20.37 14.76 27.43
C SER A 116 -20.45 15.94 28.40
N GLU A 117 -20.88 17.11 27.92
CA GLU A 117 -21.35 18.16 28.82
C GLU A 117 -22.72 17.74 29.36
N ALA A 118 -22.85 17.77 30.69
CA ALA A 118 -24.06 17.51 31.45
C ALA A 118 -24.87 18.79 31.68
#